data_AF-A0A5R8Y4N1-F1
#
_entry.id   AF-A0A5R8Y4N1-F1
#
_cell.length_a   1.000
_cell.length_b   1.000
_cell.length_c   1.000
_cell.angle_alpha   90.00
_cell.angle_beta   90.00
_cell.angle_gamma   90.00
#
_symmetry.space_group_name_H-M   'P 1'
#
loop_
_entity.id
_entity.type
_entity.pdbx_description
1 polymer ?
#
loop_
_entity_poly.entity_id
_entity_poly.type
_entity_poly.pdbx_seq_one_letter_code
_entity_poly.pdbx_strand_id
1 'polypeptide(L)' 'MSKEDNQLFEGMKKVLSNDNKNYVEKVKEYMLRGLSRERVLEVSWKIKEILGEDIVLTPTNYYVKSKENNKGVLIRAYH' A
#
# COMPACT_ATOMS: atom_id res chain seq x y z
N MET A 1 -15.78 -8.21 13.64
CA MET A 1 -14.36 -7.81 13.77
C MET A 1 -13.78 -8.54 14.94
N SER A 2 -12.56 -9.07 14.80
CA SER A 2 -11.89 -9.78 15.88
C SER A 2 -11.51 -8.80 17.00
N LYS A 3 -11.24 -9.31 18.20
CA LYS A 3 -10.76 -8.49 19.33
C LYS A 3 -9.43 -7.80 19.00
N GLU A 4 -8.63 -8.41 18.13
CA GLU A 4 -7.34 -7.91 17.65
C GLU A 4 -7.51 -6.74 16.68
N ASP A 5 -8.48 -6.82 15.75
CA ASP A 5 -8.77 -5.73 14.80
C ASP A 5 -9.19 -4.44 15.54
N ASN A 6 -10.02 -4.60 16.58
CA ASN A 6 -10.45 -3.48 17.41
C ASN A 6 -9.28 -2.85 18.17
N GLN A 7 -8.35 -3.67 18.70
CA GLN A 7 -7.15 -3.18 19.38
C GLN A 7 -6.22 -2.43 18.41
N LEU A 8 -6.03 -2.96 17.20
CA LEU A 8 -5.26 -2.31 16.14
C LEU A 8 -5.88 -0.96 15.74
N PHE A 9 -7.20 -0.93 15.55
CA PHE A 9 -7.92 0.30 15.18
C PHE A 9 -7.76 1.41 16.22
N GLU A 10 -7.93 1.10 17.51
CA GLU A 10 -7.73 2.07 18.57
C GLU A 10 -6.27 2.54 18.67
N GLY A 11 -5.31 1.64 18.43
CA GLY A 11 -3.89 1.99 18.32
C GLY A 11 -3.62 3.00 17.20
N MET A 12 -4.18 2.76 16.02
CA MET A 12 -4.08 3.70 14.89
C MET A 12 -4.70 5.05 15.21
N LYS A 13 -5.89 5.05 15.84
CA LYS A 13 -6.58 6.28 16.25
C LYS A 13 -5.74 7.12 17.19
N LYS A 14 -5.08 6.50 18.17
CA LYS A 14 -4.18 7.19 19.10
C LYS A 14 -3.00 7.86 18.38
N VAL A 15 -2.40 7.18 17.40
CA VAL A 15 -1.28 7.72 16.62
C VAL A 15 -1.73 8.89 15.75
N LEU A 16 -2.94 8.82 15.17
CA LEU A 16 -3.50 9.86 14.32
C LEU A 16 -3.99 11.10 15.09
N SER A 17 -4.30 10.95 16.38
CA SER A 17 -4.70 12.04 17.27
C SER A 17 -3.52 12.76 17.95
N ASN A 18 -2.27 12.48 17.55
CA ASN A 18 -1.09 13.14 18.12
C ASN A 18 -1.01 14.62 17.73
N ASP A 19 -0.62 15.49 18.65
CA ASP A 19 -0.53 16.95 18.43
C ASP A 19 0.57 17.35 17.43
N ASN A 20 1.59 16.51 17.24
CA ASN A 20 2.65 16.74 16.27
C ASN A 20 2.17 16.42 14.84
N LYS A 21 1.65 17.45 14.16
CA LYS A 21 1.14 17.33 12.78
C LYS A 21 2.14 16.72 11.79
N ASN A 22 3.43 17.08 11.88
CA ASN A 22 4.48 16.52 11.01
C ASN A 22 4.66 15.02 11.23
N TYR A 23 4.60 14.57 12.49
CA TYR A 23 4.65 13.14 12.82
C TYR A 23 3.44 12.41 12.25
N VAL A 24 2.22 12.94 12.47
CA VAL A 24 0.98 12.34 11.95
C VAL A 24 0.99 12.25 10.43
N GLU A 25 1.46 13.28 9.73
CA GLU A 25 1.57 13.27 8.27
C GLU A 25 2.56 12.21 7.77
N LYS A 26 3.74 12.09 8.40
CA LYS A 26 4.70 11.04 8.04
C LYS A 26 4.15 9.64 8.28
N VAL A 27 3.44 9.42 9.38
CA VAL A 27 2.79 8.14 9.66
C VAL A 27 1.75 7.81 8.59
N LYS A 28 0.88 8.76 8.25
CA LYS A 28 -0.10 8.59 7.17
C LYS A 28 0.57 8.26 5.84
N GLU A 29 1.68 8.92 5.53
CA GLU A 29 2.46 8.64 4.32
C GLU A 29 3.01 7.21 4.31
N TYR A 30 3.62 6.75 5.42
CA TYR A 30 4.12 5.39 5.52
C TYR A 30 3.01 4.34 5.44
N MET A 31 1.86 4.58 6.08
CA MET A 31 0.69 3.70 5.97
C MET A 31 0.22 3.57 4.52
N LEU A 32 0.09 4.70 3.80
CA LEU A 32 -0.31 4.70 2.40
C LEU A 32 0.69 3.95 1.51
N ARG A 33 1.99 4.13 1.74
CA ARG A 33 3.04 3.40 1.02
C ARG A 33 2.99 1.90 1.31
N GLY A 34 2.77 1.51 2.56
CA GLY A 34 2.59 0.12 2.99
C GLY A 34 1.43 -0.54 2.26
N LEU A 35 0.23 0.05 2.36
CA LEU A 35 -0.98 -0.44 1.69
C LEU A 35 -0.82 -0.52 0.17
N SER A 36 -0.17 0.49 -0.44
CA SER A 36 0.10 0.47 -1.87
C SER A 36 1.00 -0.71 -2.26
N ARG A 37 2.00 -1.03 -1.44
CA ARG A 37 2.91 -2.15 -1.70
C ARG A 37 2.24 -3.51 -1.51
N GLU A 38 1.38 -3.64 -0.50
CA GLU A 38 0.60 -4.85 -0.26
C GLU A 38 -0.29 -5.18 -1.46
N ARG A 39 -1.04 -4.19 -1.98
CA ARG A 39 -1.87 -4.35 -3.18
C ARG A 39 -1.07 -4.75 -4.42
N VAL A 40 0.12 -4.18 -4.60
CA VAL A 40 1.01 -4.55 -5.72
C VAL A 40 1.39 -6.03 -5.65
N LEU A 41 1.74 -6.52 -4.45
CA LEU A 41 2.09 -7.93 -4.25
C LEU A 41 0.89 -8.84 -4.51
N GLU A 42 -0.28 -8.49 -3.96
CA GLU A 42 -1.52 -9.25 -4.15
C GLU A 42 -1.89 -9.36 -5.63
N VAL A 43 -1.89 -8.24 -6.36
CA VAL A 43 -2.19 -8.25 -7.80
C VAL A 43 -1.13 -9.04 -8.58
N SER A 44 0.15 -8.91 -8.21
CA SER A 44 1.22 -9.67 -8.88
C SER A 44 1.04 -11.18 -8.72
N TRP A 45 0.64 -11.63 -7.51
CA TRP A 45 0.34 -13.03 -7.25
C TRP A 45 -0.88 -13.48 -8.05
N LYS A 46 -1.95 -12.69 -8.07
CA LYS A 46 -3.15 -13.02 -8.82
C LYS A 46 -2.90 -13.15 -10.33
N ILE A 47 -2.04 -12.29 -10.88
CA ILE A 47 -1.67 -12.39 -12.30
C ILE A 47 -0.89 -13.69 -12.57
N LYS A 48 0.05 -14.06 -11.69
CA LYS A 48 0.78 -15.34 -11.83
C LYS A 48 -0.15 -16.56 -11.75
N GLU A 49 -1.15 -16.54 -10.88
CA GLU A 49 -2.16 -17.62 -10.81
C GLU A 49 -2.91 -17.80 -12.14
N ILE A 50 -3.19 -16.71 -12.85
CA ILE A 50 -4.00 -16.72 -14.08
C ILE A 50 -3.14 -17.08 -15.30
N LEU A 51 -1.93 -16.53 -15.38
CA LEU A 51 -1.11 -16.55 -16.59
C LEU A 51 0.04 -17.58 -16.52
N GLY A 52 0.22 -18.27 -15.40
CA GLY A 52 1.26 -19.30 -15.21
C GLY A 52 2.52 -18.76 -14.52
N GLU A 53 3.43 -19.66 -14.12
CA GLU A 53 4.67 -19.27 -13.44
C GLU A 53 5.76 -18.75 -14.40
N ASP A 54 5.61 -19.04 -15.69
CA ASP A 54 6.62 -18.82 -16.74
C ASP A 54 6.77 -17.35 -17.14
N ILE A 55 5.73 -16.54 -16.87
CA ILE A 55 5.73 -15.09 -17.09
C ILE A 55 6.63 -14.35 -16.08
N VAL A 56 7.50 -13.51 -16.62
CA VAL A 56 8.33 -12.59 -15.83
C VAL A 56 7.53 -11.33 -15.51
N LEU A 57 7.07 -11.24 -14.27
CA LEU A 57 6.28 -10.12 -13.76
C LEU A 57 7.16 -9.20 -12.93
N THR A 58 7.29 -7.94 -13.37
CA THR A 58 8.12 -6.94 -12.67
C THR A 58 7.23 -5.83 -12.12
N PRO A 59 6.71 -5.96 -10.88
CA PRO A 59 5.92 -4.92 -10.27
C PRO A 59 6.78 -3.68 -10.03
N THR A 60 6.36 -2.53 -10.56
CA THR A 60 7.01 -1.25 -10.25
C THR A 60 6.08 -0.39 -9.40
N ASN A 61 6.41 -0.25 -8.12
CA ASN A 61 5.61 0.55 -7.20
C ASN A 61 6.08 2.01 -7.22
N TYR A 62 5.30 2.89 -7.84
CA TYR A 62 5.55 4.32 -7.81
C TYR A 62 4.62 5.00 -6.82
N TYR A 63 5.18 5.52 -5.73
CA TYR A 63 4.48 6.48 -4.88
C TYR A 63 4.76 7.89 -5.41
N VAL A 64 3.91 8.38 -6.33
CA VAL A 64 4.02 9.74 -6.86
C VAL A 64 3.16 10.68 -6.00
N LYS A 65 3.77 11.71 -5.42
CA LYS A 65 3.06 12.84 -4.80
C LYS A 65 3.07 13.97 -5.81
N SER A 66 2.14 13.97 -6.78
CA SER A 66 2.04 15.07 -7.76
C SER A 66 1.50 16.34 -7.09
N LYS A 67 1.70 17.51 -7.73
CA LYS A 67 1.04 18.77 -7.31
C LYS A 67 -0.50 18.66 -7.25
N GLU A 68 -1.07 17.68 -7.94
CA GLU A 68 -2.51 17.40 -8.00
C GLU A 68 -2.94 16.12 -7.27
N ASN A 69 -2.07 15.52 -6.44
CA ASN A 69 -2.41 14.39 -5.59
C ASN A 69 -2.84 13.10 -6.35
N ASN A 70 -2.38 12.92 -7.59
CA ASN A 70 -2.67 11.72 -8.40
C ASN A 70 -1.89 10.49 -7.87
N LYS A 71 -2.57 9.34 -7.73
CA LYS A 71 -2.00 8.09 -7.20
C LYS A 71 -2.35 6.92 -8.13
N GLY A 72 -1.39 6.04 -8.42
CA GLY A 72 -1.60 4.88 -9.28
C GLY A 72 -0.49 3.84 -9.16
N VAL A 73 -0.74 2.65 -9.70
CA VAL A 73 0.21 1.53 -9.76
C VAL A 73 0.49 1.22 -11.22
N LEU A 74 1.76 1.00 -11.58
CA LEU A 74 2.16 0.58 -12.93
C LEU A 74 2.73 -0.85 -12.87
N ILE A 75 2.06 -1.79 -13.54
CA ILE A 75 2.51 -3.17 -13.64
C ILE A 75 2.95 -3.43 -15.08
N ARG A 76 4.16 -3.98 -15.26
CA ARG A 76 4.67 -4.43 -16.56
C ARG A 76 4.82 -5.95 -16.51
N ALA A 77 4.23 -6.62 -17.51
CA ALA A 77 4.37 -8.06 -17.73
C ALA A 77 5.02 -8.28 -19.10
N TYR A 78 5.98 -9.21 -19.17
CA TYR A 78 6.70 -9.57 -20.38
C TYR A 78 6.48 -11.05 -20.67
N HIS A 79 6.46 -11.41 -21.95
CA HIS A 79 6.43 -12.79 -22.43
C HIS A 79 7.82 -13.17 -22.93
#